data_AF-A0A1B8A8G7-F1
#
_entry.id   AF-A0A1B8A8G7-F1
#
_cell.length_a   1.000
_cell.length_b   1.000
_cell.length_c   1.000
_cell.angle_alpha   90.00
_cell.angle_beta   90.00
_cell.angle_gamma   90.00
#
_symmetry.space_group_name_H-M   'P 1'
#
loop_
_entity.id
_entity.type
_entity.pdbx_description
1 polymer ?
#
loop_
_entity_poly.entity_id
_entity_poly.type
_entity_poly.pdbx_seq_one_letter_code
_entity_poly.pdbx_strand_id
1 'polypeptide(L)'
;MPKRGTPMVCCLCIKQKRPRPKSYAIKGLQNAEGHLYTDHNGIMDPTGKRQKPAKASEKAHQSIATILQLNPKEPKEQDLINTLIKCFDKTVYQQKLVNWIVNSNQSFSIVNDQDLRDIFNYLNPSVKITKANITDVTVHAIAEREFTNNMERVKDALRKSPG
;
A
#
# COMPACT_ATOMS: atom_id res chain seq x y z
N MET A 1 7.38 21.29 17.06
CA MET A 1 6.02 20.69 17.03
C MET A 1 5.07 21.64 16.31
N PRO A 2 4.76 21.48 15.01
CA PRO A 2 3.83 22.37 14.35
C PRO A 2 2.38 22.03 14.75
N LYS A 3 1.62 23.05 15.16
CA LYS A 3 0.21 22.96 15.58
C LYS A 3 -0.62 22.31 14.46
N ARG A 4 -1.31 21.20 14.75
CA ARG A 4 -2.29 20.59 13.84
C ARG A 4 -3.37 21.62 13.55
N GLY A 5 -3.42 22.16 12.33
CA GLY A 5 -4.45 23.09 11.90
C GLY A 5 -5.83 22.43 11.97
N THR A 6 -6.83 23.17 12.45
CA THR A 6 -8.20 22.68 12.58
C THR A 6 -8.73 22.19 11.23
N PRO A 7 -9.26 20.96 11.13
CA PRO A 7 -9.79 20.44 9.88
C PRO A 7 -11.11 21.15 9.51
N MET A 8 -11.27 21.45 8.22
CA MET A 8 -12.51 21.99 7.64
C MET A 8 -13.50 20.85 7.42
N VAL A 9 -14.70 20.95 7.98
CA VAL A 9 -15.77 19.95 7.80
C VAL A 9 -16.70 20.36 6.67
N CYS A 10 -17.13 19.41 5.83
CA CYS A 10 -18.08 19.68 4.75
C CYS A 10 -19.47 20.04 5.30
N CYS A 11 -19.92 21.27 5.05
CA CYS A 11 -21.22 21.75 5.52
C CYS A 11 -22.41 21.03 4.86
N LEU A 12 -22.26 20.56 3.61
CA LEU A 12 -23.30 19.85 2.88
C LEU A 12 -23.54 18.45 3.47
N CYS A 13 -22.48 17.76 3.90
CA CYS A 13 -22.60 16.51 4.64
C CYS A 13 -23.40 16.69 5.94
N ILE A 14 -23.19 17.80 6.65
CA ILE A 14 -23.92 18.12 7.88
C ILE A 14 -25.39 18.38 7.58
N LYS A 15 -25.69 19.20 6.56
CA LYS A 15 -27.07 19.49 6.13
C LYS A 15 -27.83 18.23 5.70
N GLN A 16 -27.14 17.28 5.05
CA GLN A 16 -27.69 15.97 4.68
C GLN A 16 -27.77 14.97 5.85
N LYS A 17 -27.41 15.38 7.08
CA LYS A 17 -27.36 14.53 8.28
C LYS A 17 -26.57 13.23 8.07
N ARG A 18 -25.46 13.29 7.32
CA ARG A 18 -24.63 12.10 7.12
C ARG A 18 -24.00 11.67 8.45
N PRO A 19 -24.01 10.36 8.79
CA PRO A 19 -23.53 9.86 10.07
C PRO A 19 -22.03 10.13 10.30
N ARG A 20 -21.27 10.33 9.22
CA ARG A 20 -19.86 10.74 9.26
C ARG A 20 -19.59 11.83 8.22
N PRO A 21 -19.72 13.11 8.58
CA PRO A 21 -19.36 14.22 7.70
C PRO A 21 -17.87 14.18 7.36
N LYS A 22 -17.51 14.34 6.08
CA LYS A 22 -16.10 14.35 5.69
C LYS A 22 -15.42 15.64 6.15
N SER A 23 -14.17 15.51 6.61
CA SER A 23 -13.32 16.63 7.04
C SER A 23 -11.99 16.59 6.29
N TYR A 24 -11.42 17.78 6.06
CA TYR A 24 -10.23 17.97 5.22
C TYR A 24 -9.24 18.91 5.89
N ALA A 25 -7.95 18.70 5.64
CA ALA A 25 -6.94 19.67 6.02
C ALA A 25 -7.10 20.96 5.20
N ILE A 26 -6.80 22.11 5.81
CA ILE A 26 -6.83 23.42 5.14
C ILE A 26 -5.82 23.47 3.96
N LYS A 27 -4.75 22.67 4.04
CA LYS A 27 -3.75 22.54 2.98
C LYS A 27 -4.15 21.43 2.01
N GLY A 28 -4.23 21.75 0.71
CA GLY A 28 -4.57 20.80 -0.35
C GLY A 28 -6.08 20.58 -0.52
N LEU A 29 -6.77 21.57 -1.10
CA LEU A 29 -8.22 21.58 -1.28
C LEU A 29 -8.74 20.60 -2.35
N GLN A 30 -7.87 19.96 -3.13
CA GLN A 30 -8.26 19.07 -4.22
C GLN A 30 -9.13 17.90 -3.75
N ASN A 31 -8.87 17.38 -2.56
CA ASN A 31 -9.67 16.30 -1.96
C ASN A 31 -11.06 16.77 -1.54
N ALA A 32 -11.16 18.00 -1.05
CA ALA A 32 -12.44 18.61 -0.69
C ALA A 32 -13.27 18.92 -1.95
N GLU A 33 -12.64 19.41 -3.00
CA GLU A 33 -13.25 19.67 -4.31
C GLU A 33 -13.76 18.38 -4.96
N GLY A 34 -12.93 17.33 -4.97
CA GLY A 34 -13.34 16.01 -5.45
C GLY A 34 -14.58 15.49 -4.74
N HIS A 35 -14.65 15.63 -3.42
CA HIS A 35 -15.82 15.24 -2.64
C HIS A 35 -17.08 16.06 -2.94
N LEU A 36 -16.96 17.38 -3.10
CA LEU A 36 -18.10 18.23 -3.49
C LEU A 36 -18.64 17.80 -4.86
N TYR A 37 -17.75 17.48 -5.80
CA TYR A 37 -18.14 17.00 -7.11
C TYR A 37 -18.81 15.62 -7.06
N THR A 38 -18.23 14.63 -6.39
CA THR A 38 -18.75 13.25 -6.41
C THR A 38 -19.97 13.06 -5.52
N ASP A 39 -19.97 13.64 -4.31
CA ASP A 39 -20.92 13.27 -3.26
C ASP A 39 -22.04 14.30 -3.09
N HIS A 40 -21.90 15.48 -3.74
CA HIS A 40 -22.85 16.58 -3.69
C HIS A 40 -23.19 17.10 -5.10
N ASN A 41 -23.60 16.18 -5.99
CA ASN A 41 -24.24 16.50 -7.28
C ASN A 41 -23.40 17.38 -8.22
N GLY A 42 -22.08 17.16 -8.28
CA GLY A 42 -21.24 17.81 -9.28
C GLY A 42 -20.92 19.27 -8.97
N ILE A 43 -20.96 19.70 -7.71
CA ILE A 43 -20.56 21.06 -7.33
C ILE A 43 -19.10 21.30 -7.75
N MET A 44 -18.89 22.36 -8.53
CA MET A 44 -17.59 22.77 -9.06
C MET A 44 -17.19 24.15 -8.55
N ASP A 45 -15.93 24.53 -8.73
CA ASP A 45 -15.47 25.89 -8.44
C ASP A 45 -16.25 26.90 -9.31
N PRO A 46 -17.02 27.82 -8.69
CA PRO A 46 -17.84 28.78 -9.41
C PRO A 46 -17.01 29.80 -10.19
N THR A 47 -15.72 29.96 -9.89
CA THR A 47 -14.83 30.87 -10.63
C THR A 47 -14.36 30.30 -11.97
N GLY A 48 -14.58 28.99 -12.21
CA GLY A 48 -14.14 28.30 -13.42
C GLY A 48 -12.63 28.18 -13.59
N LYS A 49 -11.83 28.70 -12.65
CA LYS A 49 -10.36 28.69 -12.71
C LYS A 49 -9.78 27.31 -12.42
N ARG A 50 -10.51 26.45 -11.71
CA ARG A 50 -10.10 25.07 -11.40
C ARG A 50 -10.85 24.09 -12.29
N GLN A 51 -10.10 23.26 -13.00
CA GLN A 51 -10.64 22.22 -13.87
C GLN A 51 -11.37 21.15 -13.06
N LYS A 52 -12.23 20.36 -13.73
CA LYS A 52 -12.90 19.21 -13.11
C LYS A 52 -11.88 18.36 -12.35
N PRO A 53 -12.17 17.88 -11.13
CA PRO A 53 -11.29 16.94 -10.46
C PRO A 53 -11.14 15.73 -11.38
N ALA A 54 -10.00 15.63 -12.05
CA ALA A 54 -9.67 14.48 -12.85
C ALA A 54 -9.70 13.29 -11.88
N LYS A 55 -10.48 12.25 -12.21
CA LYS A 55 -10.23 10.94 -11.60
C LYS A 55 -8.73 10.74 -11.75
N ALA A 56 -8.00 10.63 -10.65
CA ALA A 56 -6.60 10.28 -10.71
C ALA A 56 -6.55 9.07 -11.64
N SER A 57 -5.95 9.23 -12.82
CA SER A 57 -5.81 8.11 -13.73
C SER A 57 -5.09 7.07 -12.90
N GLU A 58 -5.77 5.99 -12.54
CA GLU A 58 -5.10 4.83 -11.99
C GLU A 58 -4.03 4.52 -13.01
N LYS A 59 -2.77 4.80 -12.68
CA LYS A 59 -1.64 4.43 -13.53
C LYS A 59 -1.91 2.98 -13.88
N ALA A 60 -2.14 2.69 -15.16
CA ALA A 60 -2.56 1.38 -15.60
C ALA A 60 -1.63 0.36 -14.93
N HIS A 61 -2.18 -0.41 -14.00
CA HIS A 61 -1.40 -1.41 -13.28
C HIS A 61 -0.90 -2.38 -14.36
N GLN A 62 0.41 -2.35 -14.65
CA GLN A 62 0.99 -3.23 -15.65
C GLN A 62 0.80 -4.66 -15.16
N SER A 63 0.07 -5.47 -15.93
CA SER A 63 -0.13 -6.89 -15.59
C SER A 63 1.17 -7.66 -15.85
N ILE A 64 1.30 -8.85 -15.24
CA ILE A 64 2.47 -9.72 -15.49
C ILE A 64 2.55 -10.13 -16.96
N ALA A 65 1.40 -10.28 -17.62
CA ALA A 65 1.30 -10.54 -19.05
C ALA A 65 1.90 -9.39 -19.86
N THR A 66 1.62 -8.14 -19.50
CA THR A 66 2.16 -6.96 -20.19
C THR A 66 3.68 -6.85 -20.02
N ILE A 67 4.22 -7.14 -18.84
CA ILE A 67 5.66 -7.01 -18.58
C ILE A 67 6.45 -8.12 -19.26
N LEU A 68 5.93 -9.35 -19.23
CA LEU A 68 6.58 -10.51 -19.85
C LEU A 68 6.18 -10.71 -21.32
N GLN A 69 5.40 -9.78 -21.89
CA GLN A 69 4.92 -9.81 -23.28
C GLN A 69 4.15 -11.11 -23.63
N LEU A 70 3.36 -11.62 -22.67
CA LEU A 70 2.54 -12.81 -22.83
C LEU A 70 1.14 -12.45 -23.34
N ASN A 71 0.60 -13.28 -24.22
CA ASN A 71 -0.74 -13.20 -24.78
C ASN A 71 -1.74 -14.03 -23.94
N PRO A 72 -2.64 -13.38 -23.17
CA PRO A 72 -3.63 -14.08 -22.36
C PRO A 72 -4.70 -14.83 -23.18
N LYS A 73 -4.76 -14.62 -24.51
CA LYS A 73 -5.68 -15.35 -25.40
C LYS A 73 -5.12 -16.71 -25.84
N GLU A 74 -3.81 -16.92 -25.75
CA GLU A 74 -3.19 -18.20 -26.04
C GLU A 74 -3.24 -19.10 -24.79
N PRO A 75 -3.87 -20.29 -24.85
CA PRO A 75 -4.08 -21.12 -23.66
C PRO A 75 -2.79 -21.45 -22.89
N LYS A 76 -1.70 -21.75 -23.62
CA LYS A 76 -0.40 -22.07 -23.01
C LYS A 76 0.21 -20.88 -22.27
N GLU A 77 0.10 -19.69 -22.84
CA GLU A 77 0.63 -18.48 -22.22
C GLU A 77 -0.26 -18.01 -21.07
N GLN A 78 -1.58 -18.22 -21.16
CA GLN A 78 -2.50 -18.00 -20.04
C GLN A 78 -2.19 -18.93 -18.86
N ASP A 79 -1.89 -20.20 -19.10
CA ASP A 79 -1.46 -21.13 -18.05
C ASP A 79 -0.13 -20.72 -17.42
N LEU A 80 0.81 -20.21 -18.23
CA LEU A 80 2.05 -19.64 -17.73
C LEU A 80 1.80 -18.40 -16.85
N ILE A 81 0.95 -17.47 -17.29
CA ILE A 81 0.54 -16.28 -16.52
C ILE A 81 -0.05 -16.71 -15.17
N ASN A 82 -1.00 -17.66 -15.18
CA ASN A 82 -1.64 -18.17 -13.97
C ASN A 82 -0.62 -18.81 -13.01
N THR A 83 0.33 -19.55 -13.56
CA THR A 83 1.42 -20.18 -12.78
C THR A 83 2.31 -19.11 -12.13
N LEU A 84 2.74 -18.11 -12.89
CA LEU A 84 3.57 -17.01 -12.39
C LEU A 84 2.89 -16.20 -11.29
N ILE A 85 1.58 -15.96 -11.40
CA ILE A 85 0.78 -15.32 -10.35
C ILE A 85 0.78 -16.18 -9.07
N LYS A 86 0.60 -17.50 -9.20
CA LYS A 86 0.60 -18.42 -8.05
C LYS A 86 1.96 -18.57 -7.38
N CYS A 87 3.05 -18.45 -8.14
CA CYS A 87 4.41 -18.63 -7.64
C CYS A 87 4.89 -17.49 -6.73
N PHE A 88 4.22 -16.34 -6.70
CA PHE A 88 4.63 -15.19 -5.91
C PHE A 88 3.63 -14.86 -4.79
N ASP A 89 4.06 -15.09 -3.54
CA ASP A 89 3.36 -14.61 -2.36
C ASP A 89 4.06 -13.39 -1.79
N LYS A 90 3.34 -12.26 -1.78
CA LYS A 90 3.84 -10.98 -1.27
C LYS A 90 4.24 -11.05 0.21
N THR A 91 3.44 -11.70 1.05
CA THR A 91 3.67 -11.79 2.49
C THR A 91 4.91 -12.61 2.77
N VAL A 92 5.06 -13.74 2.08
CA VAL A 92 6.24 -14.62 2.19
C VAL A 92 7.50 -13.90 1.71
N TYR A 93 7.43 -13.16 0.59
CA TYR A 93 8.54 -12.34 0.12
C TYR A 93 8.97 -11.31 1.16
N GLN A 94 8.02 -10.53 1.70
CA GLN A 94 8.30 -9.51 2.71
C GLN A 94 8.89 -10.11 3.98
N GLN A 95 8.36 -11.24 4.44
CA GLN A 95 8.88 -11.93 5.62
C GLN A 95 10.31 -12.41 5.42
N LYS A 96 10.63 -12.99 4.25
CA LYS A 96 11.99 -13.43 3.92
C LYS A 96 12.97 -12.26 3.90
N LEU A 97 12.57 -11.13 3.32
CA LEU A 97 13.39 -9.93 3.28
C LEU A 97 13.67 -9.39 4.69
N VAL A 98 12.65 -9.30 5.55
CA VAL A 98 12.81 -8.86 6.95
C VAL A 98 13.69 -9.82 7.74
N ASN A 99 13.50 -11.14 7.59
CA ASN A 99 14.34 -12.13 8.25
C ASN A 99 15.80 -11.99 7.82
N TRP A 100 16.08 -11.78 6.53
CA TRP A 100 17.43 -11.54 6.05
C TRP A 100 18.03 -10.28 6.68
N ILE A 101 17.31 -9.15 6.72
CA ILE A 101 17.77 -7.89 7.34
C ILE A 101 18.15 -8.10 8.80
N VAL A 102 17.27 -8.75 9.58
CA VAL A 102 17.49 -9.00 11.01
C VAL A 102 18.67 -9.95 11.21
N ASN A 103 18.71 -11.07 10.49
CA ASN A 103 19.75 -12.09 10.66
C ASN A 103 21.14 -11.61 10.23
N SER A 104 21.21 -10.71 9.25
CA SER A 104 22.47 -10.12 8.79
C SER A 104 22.81 -8.78 9.46
N ASN A 105 22.02 -8.39 10.49
CA ASN A 105 22.18 -7.14 11.25
C ASN A 105 22.31 -5.89 10.35
N GLN A 106 21.49 -5.83 9.31
CA GLN A 106 21.48 -4.70 8.38
C GLN A 106 20.60 -3.56 8.90
N SER A 107 20.93 -2.34 8.46
CA SER A 107 20.05 -1.19 8.70
C SER A 107 18.69 -1.41 8.05
N PHE A 108 17.60 -1.12 8.77
CA PHE A 108 16.24 -1.26 8.23
C PHE A 108 16.00 -0.36 7.02
N SER A 109 16.76 0.74 6.90
CA SER A 109 16.71 1.65 5.76
C SER A 109 17.23 1.03 4.46
N ILE A 110 17.92 -0.13 4.50
CA ILE A 110 18.44 -0.80 3.30
C ILE A 110 17.33 -1.13 2.29
N VAL A 111 16.09 -1.35 2.75
CA VAL A 111 14.95 -1.60 1.85
C VAL A 111 14.54 -0.40 1.02
N ASN A 112 15.02 0.80 1.37
CA ASN A 112 14.81 2.02 0.60
C ASN A 112 15.91 2.26 -0.45
N ASP A 113 16.97 1.45 -0.44
CA ASP A 113 18.02 1.50 -1.46
C ASP A 113 17.43 1.21 -2.84
N GLN A 114 17.75 2.09 -3.80
CA GLN A 114 17.13 2.04 -5.12
C GLN A 114 17.72 0.92 -5.98
N ASP A 115 19.03 0.69 -5.89
CA ASP A 115 19.71 -0.37 -6.65
C ASP A 115 19.23 -1.75 -6.21
N LEU A 116 19.08 -1.97 -4.90
CA LEU A 116 18.53 -3.21 -4.35
C LEU A 116 17.10 -3.46 -4.83
N ARG A 117 16.26 -2.43 -4.83
CA ARG A 117 14.89 -2.53 -5.36
C ARG A 117 14.88 -2.88 -6.83
N ASP A 118 15.77 -2.28 -7.62
CA ASP A 118 15.86 -2.52 -9.05
C ASP A 118 16.37 -3.93 -9.35
N ILE A 119 17.30 -4.46 -8.56
CA ILE A 119 17.71 -5.88 -8.61
C ILE A 119 16.52 -6.80 -8.35
N PHE A 120 15.74 -6.58 -7.28
CA PHE A 120 14.58 -7.43 -6.99
C PHE A 120 13.49 -7.34 -8.05
N ASN A 121 13.23 -6.13 -8.56
CA ASN A 121 12.25 -5.91 -9.62
C ASN A 121 12.68 -6.58 -10.94
N TYR A 122 13.98 -6.61 -11.23
CA TYR A 122 14.54 -7.28 -12.40
C TYR A 122 14.42 -8.80 -12.29
N LEU A 123 14.79 -9.37 -11.13
CA LEU A 123 14.71 -10.82 -10.90
C LEU A 123 13.27 -11.33 -10.90
N ASN A 124 12.32 -10.53 -10.39
CA ASN A 124 10.91 -10.89 -10.40
C ASN A 124 10.00 -9.65 -10.52
N PRO A 125 9.44 -9.39 -11.71
CA PRO A 125 8.54 -8.25 -11.92
C PRO A 125 7.30 -8.23 -11.02
N SER A 126 6.87 -9.39 -10.50
CA SER A 126 5.76 -9.48 -9.55
C SER A 126 5.97 -8.58 -8.33
N VAL A 127 7.23 -8.39 -7.89
CA VAL A 127 7.56 -7.50 -6.77
C VAL A 127 7.02 -6.08 -7.01
N LYS A 128 7.22 -5.55 -8.22
CA LYS A 128 6.75 -4.22 -8.61
C LYS A 128 5.23 -4.21 -8.84
N ILE A 129 4.70 -5.22 -9.54
CA ILE A 129 3.27 -5.33 -9.89
C ILE A 129 2.40 -5.35 -8.63
N THR A 130 2.77 -6.18 -7.63
CA THR A 130 2.00 -6.35 -6.40
C THR A 130 2.36 -5.33 -5.32
N LYS A 131 3.24 -4.36 -5.64
CA LYS A 131 3.78 -3.38 -4.68
C LYS A 131 4.32 -4.08 -3.43
N ALA A 132 5.17 -5.08 -3.62
CA ALA A 132 5.73 -5.89 -2.55
C ALA A 132 6.91 -5.22 -1.83
N ASN A 133 7.56 -4.23 -2.47
CA ASN A 133 8.60 -3.42 -1.83
C ASN A 133 8.07 -2.77 -0.55
N ILE A 134 8.87 -2.86 0.52
CA ILE A 134 8.55 -2.36 1.86
C ILE A 134 9.39 -1.13 2.20
N THR A 135 8.95 -0.40 3.21
CA THR A 135 9.68 0.70 3.84
C THR A 135 10.32 0.24 5.14
N ASP A 136 11.28 1.00 5.64
CA ASP A 136 11.90 0.83 6.96
C ASP A 136 10.88 0.74 8.09
N VAL A 137 9.83 1.59 8.06
CA VAL A 137 8.71 1.53 9.02
C VAL A 137 7.99 0.17 8.95
N THR A 138 7.83 -0.37 7.75
CA THR A 138 7.17 -1.67 7.55
C THR A 138 8.07 -2.82 8.02
N VAL A 139 9.40 -2.73 7.79
CA VAL A 139 10.37 -3.69 8.33
C VAL A 139 10.28 -3.75 9.85
N HIS A 140 10.29 -2.59 10.51
CA HIS A 140 10.16 -2.50 11.96
C HIS A 140 8.86 -3.17 12.45
N ALA A 141 7.73 -2.81 11.85
CA ALA A 141 6.43 -3.36 12.25
C ALA A 141 6.34 -4.88 12.09
N ILE A 142 6.92 -5.45 11.02
CA ILE A 142 6.97 -6.89 10.80
C ILE A 142 7.88 -7.55 11.85
N ALA A 143 9.08 -7.01 12.07
CA ALA A 143 10.03 -7.55 13.05
C ALA A 143 9.46 -7.55 14.47
N GLU A 144 8.82 -6.46 14.89
CA GLU A 144 8.17 -6.32 16.20
C GLU A 144 7.01 -7.31 16.37
N ARG A 145 6.19 -7.49 15.34
CA ARG A 145 5.10 -8.46 15.35
C ARG A 145 5.62 -9.88 15.51
N GLU A 146 6.65 -10.26 14.74
CA GLU A 146 7.26 -11.59 14.84
C GLU A 146 7.90 -11.83 16.21
N PHE A 147 8.60 -10.83 16.75
CA PHE A 147 9.15 -10.89 18.10
C PHE A 147 8.06 -11.13 19.14
N THR A 148 6.98 -10.35 19.09
CA THR A 148 5.85 -10.47 20.02
C THR A 148 5.19 -11.84 19.92
N ASN A 149 4.92 -12.31 18.69
CA ASN A 149 4.34 -13.63 18.45
C ASN A 149 5.22 -14.75 19.02
N ASN A 150 6.54 -14.68 18.79
CA ASN A 150 7.46 -15.68 19.31
C ASN A 150 7.59 -15.63 20.83
N MET A 151 7.61 -14.43 21.42
CA MET A 151 7.61 -14.27 22.88
C MET A 151 6.38 -14.91 23.52
N GLU A 152 5.18 -14.66 22.99
CA GLU A 152 3.95 -15.27 23.53
C GLU A 152 3.97 -16.79 23.39
N ARG A 153 4.45 -17.33 22.27
CA ARG A 153 4.64 -18.79 22.09
C ARG A 153 5.61 -19.39 23.11
N VAL A 154 6.71 -18.70 23.41
CA VAL A 154 7.68 -19.13 24.43
C VAL A 154 7.04 -19.10 25.82
N LYS A 155 6.32 -18.03 26.18
CA LYS A 155 5.61 -17.93 27.46
C LYS A 155 4.60 -19.08 27.63
N ASP A 156 3.83 -19.37 26.58
CA ASP A 156 2.86 -20.46 26.61
C ASP A 156 3.51 -21.83 26.74
N ALA A 157 4.65 -22.05 26.07
CA ALA A 157 5.42 -23.28 26.21
C ALA A 157 5.97 -23.44 27.63
N LEU A 158 6.51 -22.37 28.22
CA LEU A 158 7.03 -22.37 29.59
C LEU A 158 5.93 -22.64 30.62
N ARG A 159 4.74 -22.06 30.46
CA ARG A 159 3.58 -22.30 31.35
C ARG A 159 3.09 -23.75 31.33
N LYS A 160 3.23 -24.43 30.20
CA LYS A 160 2.79 -25.83 30.00
C LYS A 160 3.87 -26.84 30.37
N SER A 161 5.11 -26.39 30.61
CA SER A 161 6.18 -27.28 31.02
C SER A 161 5.97 -27.69 32.48
N PRO A 162 6.00 -28.98 32.82
CA PRO A 162 6.13 -29.40 34.21
C PRO A 162 7.52 -28.94 34.68
N GLY A 163 7.55 -28.08 35.69
CA GLY A 163 8.79 -27.69 36.39
C GLY A 163 9.32 -28.83 37.25
#